data_AF-A0A7V2W4N4-F1
#
_entry.id   AF-A0A7V2W4N4-F1
#
_cell.length_a   1.000
_cell.length_b   1.000
_cell.length_c   1.000
_cell.angle_alpha   90.00
_cell.angle_beta   90.00
_cell.angle_gamma   90.00
#
_symmetry.space_group_name_H-M   'P 1'
#
loop_
_entity.id
_entity.type
_entity.pdbx_description
1 polymer ?
#
loop_
_entity_poly.entity_id
_entity_poly.type
_entity_poly.pdbx_seq_one_letter_code
_entity_poly.pdbx_strand_id
1 'polypeptide(L)'
;MDTKQEIIINAEKLFLKLGIRSVSMDDISRGLGISKKTLYQHFENKDSLVETVIKTHICRDQEEMEIINTASKNALDELKKMSAHVWEEIKNVSPGALYDLQKYYRKSWDILMLEQREHTFECFVKNIERGMKEGLFRE
;
A
#
# COMPACT_ATOMS: atom_id res chain seq x y z
N MET A 1 -2.51 21.00 5.12
CA MET A 1 -2.38 19.52 5.12
C MET A 1 -2.30 19.07 6.56
N ASP A 2 -2.86 17.91 6.88
CA ASP A 2 -2.82 17.35 8.25
C ASP A 2 -1.40 16.84 8.54
N THR A 3 -0.76 17.31 9.62
CA THR A 3 0.59 16.90 10.04
C THR A 3 0.73 15.38 10.12
N LYS A 4 -0.35 14.69 10.53
CA LYS A 4 -0.36 13.22 10.60
C LYS A 4 -0.20 12.58 9.20
N GLN A 5 -0.87 13.12 8.18
CA GLN A 5 -0.76 12.63 6.81
C GLN A 5 0.66 12.85 6.25
N GLU A 6 1.27 14.00 6.51
CA GLU A 6 2.65 14.27 6.07
C GLU A 6 3.65 13.28 6.70
N ILE A 7 3.44 12.93 7.98
CA ILE A 7 4.23 11.90 8.66
C ILE A 7 4.07 10.55 7.96
N ILE A 8 2.84 10.13 7.67
CA ILE A 8 2.56 8.83 7.02
C ILE A 8 3.25 8.75 5.65
N ILE A 9 3.07 9.76 4.79
CA ILE A 9 3.63 9.79 3.44
C ILE A 9 5.16 9.76 3.46
N ASN A 10 5.79 10.50 4.38
CA ASN A 10 7.25 10.52 4.46
C ASN A 10 7.81 9.22 5.07
N ALA A 11 7.14 8.68 6.08
CA ALA A 11 7.50 7.39 6.66
C ALA A 11 7.41 6.28 5.62
N GLU A 12 6.33 6.21 4.85
CA GLU A 12 6.14 5.24 3.77
C GLU A 12 7.30 5.30 2.76
N LYS A 13 7.63 6.50 2.25
CA LYS A 13 8.75 6.70 1.30
C LYS A 13 10.08 6.21 1.86
N LEU A 14 10.37 6.52 3.12
CA LEU A 14 11.60 6.08 3.77
C LEU A 14 11.62 4.57 3.97
N PHE A 15 10.52 3.97 4.43
CA PHE A 15 10.39 2.53 4.62
C PHE A 15 10.56 1.77 3.30
N LEU A 16 9.87 2.19 2.23
CA LEU A 16 9.97 1.56 0.92
C LEU A 16 11.40 1.59 0.37
N LYS A 17 12.12 2.70 0.55
CA LYS A 17 13.47 2.90 0.00
C LYS A 17 14.58 2.25 0.82
N LEU A 18 14.51 2.33 2.15
CA LEU A 18 15.62 1.98 3.04
C LEU A 18 15.37 0.71 3.86
N GLY A 19 14.13 0.22 3.90
CA GLY A 19 13.68 -0.81 4.83
C GLY A 19 13.04 -0.19 6.07
N ILE A 20 12.21 -0.96 6.78
CA ILE A 20 11.48 -0.45 7.94
C ILE A 20 12.45 -0.31 9.10
N ARG A 21 13.32 -1.29 9.37
CA ARG A 21 14.19 -1.30 10.55
C ARG A 21 15.29 -0.25 10.51
N SER A 22 15.80 0.07 9.33
CA SER A 22 16.87 1.06 9.13
C SER A 22 16.42 2.50 9.39
N VAL A 23 15.11 2.76 9.33
CA VAL A 23 14.52 4.10 9.52
C VAL A 23 14.09 4.28 10.98
N SER A 24 14.68 5.23 11.69
CA SER A 24 14.28 5.58 13.06
C SER A 24 13.20 6.66 13.08
N MET A 25 12.52 6.81 14.23
CA MET A 25 11.60 7.94 14.45
C MET A 25 12.33 9.29 14.31
N ASP A 26 13.63 9.32 14.60
CA ASP A 26 14.48 10.51 14.45
C ASP A 26 14.68 10.86 12.99
N ASP A 27 14.91 9.87 12.12
CA ASP A 27 15.07 10.06 10.68
C ASP A 27 13.80 10.67 10.06
N ILE A 28 12.64 10.17 10.49
CA ILE A 28 11.34 10.66 10.04
C ILE A 28 11.12 12.10 10.50
N SER A 29 11.34 12.39 11.79
CA SER A 29 11.19 13.76 12.32
C SER A 29 12.13 14.77 11.65
N ARG A 30 13.38 14.38 11.38
CA ARG A 30 14.38 15.21 10.69
C ARG A 30 14.02 15.45 9.24
N GLY A 31 13.55 14.43 8.52
CA GLY A 31 13.11 14.55 7.13
C GLY A 31 11.92 15.52 6.96
N LEU A 32 11.09 15.64 7.99
CA LEU A 32 9.92 16.51 8.03
C LEU A 32 10.19 17.90 8.65
N GLY A 33 11.36 18.11 9.26
CA GLY A 33 11.64 19.35 10.00
C GLY A 33 10.78 19.54 11.26
N ILE A 34 10.22 18.46 11.81
CA ILE A 34 9.40 18.50 13.03
C ILE A 34 10.17 18.00 14.25
N SER A 35 9.73 18.38 15.44
CA SER A 35 10.32 17.83 16.66
C SER A 35 9.92 16.37 16.87
N LYS A 36 10.77 15.56 17.52
CA LYS A 36 10.37 14.20 17.94
C LYS A 36 9.10 14.22 18.78
N LYS A 37 8.95 15.21 19.67
CA LYS A 37 7.75 15.39 20.51
C LYS A 37 6.50 15.51 19.65
N THR A 38 6.56 16.25 18.54
CA THR A 38 5.45 16.39 17.58
C THR A 38 5.12 15.05 16.92
N LEU A 39 6.13 14.29 16.49
CA LEU A 39 5.91 12.95 15.92
C LEU A 39 5.23 12.01 16.94
N TYR A 40 5.70 12.01 18.18
CA TYR A 40 5.13 11.19 19.26
C TYR A 40 3.72 11.61 19.73
N GLN A 41 3.29 12.84 19.43
CA GLN A 41 1.90 13.26 19.64
C GLN A 41 0.92 12.55 18.69
N HIS A 42 1.40 12.10 17.53
CA HIS A 42 0.58 11.41 16.52
C HIS A 42 0.75 9.88 16.57
N PHE A 43 1.94 9.39 16.95
CA PHE A 43 2.28 7.97 16.95
C PHE A 43 3.06 7.62 18.22
N GLU A 44 2.48 6.77 19.07
CA GLU A 44 3.08 6.39 20.35
C GLU A 44 4.43 5.71 20.19
N ASN A 45 4.58 4.94 19.11
CA ASN A 45 5.78 4.19 18.79
C ASN A 45 5.87 3.90 17.29
N LYS A 46 7.00 3.34 16.87
CA LYS A 46 7.25 2.99 15.47
C LYS A 46 6.28 1.93 14.95
N ASP A 47 5.86 0.98 15.78
CA ASP A 47 4.93 -0.08 15.37
C ASP A 47 3.57 0.50 14.98
N SER A 48 3.06 1.47 15.77
CA SER A 48 1.80 2.18 15.47
C SER A 48 1.87 2.98 14.17
N LEU A 49 3.04 3.56 13.87
CA LEU A 49 3.28 4.26 12.61
C LEU A 49 3.33 3.29 11.43
N VAL A 50 4.05 2.17 11.56
CA VAL A 50 4.12 1.13 10.51
C VAL A 50 2.73 0.56 10.22
N GLU A 51 1.94 0.23 11.24
CA GLU A 51 0.56 -0.25 11.05
C GLU A 51 -0.30 0.80 10.32
N THR A 52 -0.18 2.07 10.69
CA THR A 52 -0.94 3.14 10.04
C THR A 52 -0.53 3.32 8.58
N VAL A 53 0.78 3.31 8.29
CA VAL A 53 1.32 3.39 6.92
C VAL A 53 0.77 2.24 6.07
N ILE A 54 0.81 1.01 6.57
CA ILE A 54 0.30 -0.16 5.83
C ILE A 54 -1.21 -0.03 5.56
N LYS A 55 -2.01 0.36 6.56
CA LYS A 55 -3.45 0.56 6.37
C LYS A 55 -3.77 1.67 5.37
N THR A 56 -3.05 2.79 5.43
CA THR A 56 -3.21 3.89 4.47
C THR A 56 -2.83 3.45 3.06
N HIS A 57 -1.76 2.67 2.92
CA HIS A 57 -1.34 2.11 1.64
C HIS A 57 -2.41 1.20 1.04
N ILE A 58 -2.94 0.25 1.83
CA ILE A 58 -4.02 -0.67 1.39
C ILE A 58 -5.25 0.11 0.96
N CYS A 59 -5.69 1.11 1.74
CA CYS A 59 -6.85 1.93 1.41
C CYS A 59 -6.65 2.68 0.09
N ARG A 60 -5.46 3.26 -0.12
CA ARG A 60 -5.12 3.95 -1.38
C ARG A 60 -5.13 2.98 -2.56
N ASP A 61 -4.55 1.79 -2.40
CA ASP A 61 -4.56 0.77 -3.46
C ASP A 61 -6.00 0.34 -3.82
N GLN A 62 -6.85 0.13 -2.81
CA GLN A 62 -8.26 -0.20 -3.02
C GLN A 62 -8.99 0.89 -3.81
N GLU A 63 -8.82 2.16 -3.43
CA GLU A 63 -9.38 3.30 -4.15
C GLU A 63 -8.88 3.37 -5.61
N GLU A 64 -7.58 3.15 -5.84
CA GLU A 64 -7.00 3.14 -7.19
C GLU A 64 -7.57 2.01 -8.06
N MET A 65 -7.75 0.83 -7.50
CA MET A 65 -8.39 -0.31 -8.17
C MET A 65 -9.86 -0.05 -8.51
N GLU A 66 -10.62 0.59 -7.62
CA GLU A 66 -12.01 1.00 -7.88
C GLU A 66 -12.09 2.04 -9.01
N ILE A 67 -11.16 3.00 -9.02
CA ILE A 67 -11.04 3.98 -10.10
C ILE A 67 -10.72 3.27 -11.42
N ILE A 68 -9.81 2.30 -11.43
CA ILE A 68 -9.49 1.51 -12.62
C ILE A 68 -10.74 0.77 -13.12
N ASN A 69 -11.48 0.11 -12.23
CA ASN A 69 -12.71 -0.61 -12.59
C ASN A 69 -13.73 0.33 -13.27
N THR A 70 -14.02 1.47 -12.64
CA THR A 70 -15.04 2.43 -13.11
C THR A 70 -14.63 3.18 -14.38
N ALA A 71 -13.34 3.49 -14.55
CA ALA A 71 -12.82 4.21 -15.71
C ALA A 71 -12.51 3.31 -16.93
N SER A 72 -12.71 1.99 -16.81
CA SER A 72 -12.33 1.04 -17.86
C SER A 72 -13.47 0.70 -18.81
N LYS A 73 -13.15 0.74 -20.11
CA LYS A 73 -14.14 0.60 -21.17
C LYS A 73 -14.72 -0.81 -21.29
N ASN A 74 -13.89 -1.82 -21.00
CA ASN A 74 -14.23 -3.23 -21.03
C ASN A 74 -13.25 -4.01 -20.14
N ALA A 75 -13.50 -5.31 -19.95
CA ALA A 75 -12.70 -6.16 -19.08
C ALA A 75 -11.23 -6.25 -19.50
N LEU A 76 -10.92 -6.22 -20.80
CA LEU A 76 -9.53 -6.27 -21.28
C LEU A 76 -8.75 -4.98 -20.97
N ASP A 77 -9.38 -3.82 -21.10
CA ASP A 77 -8.80 -2.52 -20.74
C ASP A 77 -8.54 -2.43 -19.23
N GLU A 78 -9.53 -2.88 -18.44
CA GLU A 78 -9.42 -2.97 -16.98
C GLU A 78 -8.27 -3.89 -16.56
N LEU A 79 -8.18 -5.09 -17.14
CA LEU A 79 -7.11 -6.05 -16.83
C LEU A 79 -5.72 -5.49 -17.11
N LYS A 80 -5.56 -4.75 -18.20
CA LYS A 80 -4.29 -4.08 -18.55
C LYS A 80 -3.91 -3.02 -17.53
N LYS A 81 -4.87 -2.20 -17.08
CA LYS A 81 -4.65 -1.16 -16.08
C LYS A 81 -4.36 -1.76 -14.70
N MET A 82 -5.13 -2.75 -14.27
CA MET A 82 -4.91 -3.47 -13.01
C MET A 82 -3.54 -4.15 -12.98
N SER A 83 -3.15 -4.84 -14.05
CA SER A 83 -1.83 -5.48 -14.12
C SER A 83 -0.67 -4.48 -14.11
N ALA A 84 -0.82 -3.32 -14.77
CA ALA A 84 0.16 -2.24 -14.71
C ALA A 84 0.27 -1.64 -13.29
N HIS A 85 -0.86 -1.45 -12.62
CA HIS A 85 -0.93 -0.97 -11.24
C HIS A 85 -0.25 -1.93 -10.26
N VAL A 86 -0.58 -3.22 -10.30
CA VAL A 86 0.06 -4.26 -9.47
C VAL A 86 1.57 -4.31 -9.71
N TRP A 87 2.00 -4.16 -10.96
CA TRP A 87 3.43 -4.13 -11.29
C TRP A 87 4.14 -2.91 -10.68
N GLU A 88 3.50 -1.74 -10.71
CA GLU A 88 4.00 -0.50 -10.11
C GLU A 88 4.17 -0.64 -8.59
N GLU A 89 3.19 -1.23 -7.92
CA GLU A 89 3.27 -1.44 -6.46
C GLU A 89 4.38 -2.43 -6.09
N ILE A 90 4.50 -3.55 -6.82
CA ILE A 90 5.56 -4.55 -6.55
C ILE A 90 6.97 -3.97 -6.76
N LYS A 91 7.20 -3.20 -7.83
CA LYS A 91 8.55 -2.68 -8.12
C LYS A 91 9.00 -1.60 -7.13
N ASN A 92 8.06 -0.93 -6.45
CA ASN A 92 8.35 0.18 -5.54
C ASN A 92 8.66 -0.30 -4.11
N VAL A 93 8.45 -1.58 -3.80
CA VAL A 93 8.77 -2.17 -2.50
C VAL A 93 10.20 -2.73 -2.51
N SER A 94 11.08 -2.20 -1.64
CA SER A 94 12.40 -2.83 -1.48
C SER A 94 12.28 -4.22 -0.82
N PRO A 95 13.13 -5.18 -1.21
CA PRO A 95 13.20 -6.49 -0.55
C PRO A 95 13.46 -6.39 0.96
N GLY A 96 14.19 -5.35 1.39
CA GLY A 96 14.46 -5.07 2.81
C GLY A 96 13.21 -4.66 3.57
N ALA A 97 12.36 -3.80 2.99
CA ALA A 97 11.08 -3.41 3.60
C ALA A 97 10.16 -4.62 3.77
N LEU A 98 10.07 -5.47 2.75
CA LEU A 98 9.26 -6.68 2.77
C LEU A 98 9.75 -7.67 3.84
N TYR A 99 11.06 -7.91 3.87
CA TYR A 99 11.69 -8.77 4.88
C TYR A 99 11.46 -8.24 6.30
N ASP A 100 11.61 -6.93 6.49
CA ASP A 100 11.41 -6.32 7.79
C ASP A 100 9.95 -6.45 8.26
N LEU A 101 9.01 -6.18 7.35
CA LEU A 101 7.58 -6.28 7.61
C LEU A 101 7.21 -7.70 8.04
N GLN A 102 7.64 -8.70 7.28
CA GLN A 102 7.38 -10.11 7.55
C GLN A 102 8.00 -10.59 8.87
N LYS A 103 9.24 -10.18 9.16
CA LYS A 103 9.99 -10.72 10.29
C LYS A 103 9.74 -10.02 11.62
N TYR A 104 9.54 -8.70 11.60
CA TYR A 104 9.50 -7.88 12.82
C TYR A 104 8.15 -7.23 13.07
N TYR A 105 7.33 -7.04 12.04
CA TYR A 105 6.04 -6.34 12.11
C TYR A 105 4.89 -7.28 11.72
N ARG A 106 4.83 -8.45 12.38
CA ARG A 106 3.93 -9.55 11.98
C ARG A 106 2.45 -9.14 11.90
N LYS A 107 1.97 -8.31 12.82
CA LYS A 107 0.59 -7.79 12.78
C LYS A 107 0.33 -7.00 11.48
N SER A 108 1.24 -6.12 11.10
CA SER A 108 1.13 -5.32 9.88
C SER A 108 1.32 -6.17 8.62
N TRP A 109 2.17 -7.21 8.68
CA TRP A 109 2.28 -8.21 7.63
C TRP A 109 0.96 -8.97 7.42
N ASP A 110 0.34 -9.42 8.50
CA ASP A 110 -0.92 -10.18 8.44
C ASP A 110 -2.06 -9.30 7.87
N ILE A 111 -2.11 -8.02 8.25
CA ILE A 111 -3.05 -7.04 7.66
C ILE A 111 -2.83 -6.91 6.16
N LEU A 112 -1.58 -6.66 5.72
CA LEU A 112 -1.25 -6.56 4.31
C LEU A 112 -1.62 -7.84 3.56
N MET A 113 -1.25 -9.00 4.08
CA MET A 113 -1.47 -10.28 3.40
C MET A 113 -2.93 -10.72 3.36
N LEU A 114 -3.73 -10.34 4.35
CA LEU A 114 -5.16 -10.66 4.38
C LEU A 114 -5.95 -9.67 3.52
N GLU A 115 -5.88 -8.38 3.83
CA GLU A 115 -6.75 -7.37 3.23
C GLU A 115 -6.38 -7.08 1.76
N GLN A 116 -5.08 -6.91 1.47
CA GLN A 116 -4.63 -6.59 0.10
C GLN A 116 -4.87 -7.75 -0.87
N ARG A 117 -4.57 -8.96 -0.41
CA ARG A 117 -4.68 -10.17 -1.24
C ARG A 117 -6.14 -10.49 -1.55
N GLU A 118 -7.02 -10.43 -0.55
CA GLU A 118 -8.45 -10.70 -0.74
C GLU A 118 -9.05 -9.70 -1.71
N HIS A 119 -8.79 -8.40 -1.51
CA HIS A 119 -9.30 -7.36 -2.39
C HIS A 119 -8.78 -7.50 -3.83
N THR A 120 -7.47 -7.63 -4.00
CA THR A 120 -6.86 -7.75 -5.33
C THR A 120 -7.41 -8.97 -6.06
N PHE A 121 -7.48 -10.13 -5.39
CA PHE A 121 -8.03 -11.34 -5.97
C PHE A 121 -9.48 -11.16 -6.39
N GLU A 122 -10.31 -10.53 -5.56
CA GLU A 122 -11.71 -10.24 -5.87
C GLU A 122 -11.86 -9.35 -7.10
N CYS A 123 -11.03 -8.30 -7.25
CA CYS A 123 -11.04 -7.46 -8.44
C CYS A 123 -10.74 -8.25 -9.72
N PHE A 124 -9.74 -9.15 -9.68
CA PHE A 124 -9.42 -9.98 -10.85
C PHE A 124 -10.54 -10.98 -11.18
N VAL A 125 -11.17 -11.58 -10.16
CA VAL A 125 -12.33 -12.47 -10.37
C VAL A 125 -13.48 -11.72 -11.03
N LYS A 126 -13.86 -10.54 -10.50
CA LYS A 126 -14.91 -9.69 -11.08
C LYS A 126 -14.59 -9.30 -12.52
N ASN A 127 -13.33 -8.97 -12.80
CA ASN A 127 -12.87 -8.65 -14.15
C ASN A 127 -13.03 -9.85 -15.11
N ILE A 128 -12.64 -11.05 -14.67
CA ILE A 128 -12.78 -12.27 -15.48
C ILE A 128 -14.25 -12.55 -15.78
N GLU A 129 -15.12 -12.50 -14.77
CA GLU A 129 -16.56 -12.70 -14.94
C GLU A 129 -17.17 -11.68 -15.90
N ARG A 130 -16.77 -10.40 -15.79
CA ARG A 130 -17.17 -9.34 -16.71
C ARG A 130 -16.69 -9.66 -18.14
N GLY A 131 -15.44 -10.07 -18.30
CA GLY A 131 -14.87 -10.37 -19.62
C GLY A 131 -15.49 -11.57 -20.32
N MET A 132 -15.94 -12.58 -19.57
CA MET A 132 -16.73 -13.69 -20.11
C MET A 132 -18.10 -13.19 -20.60
N LYS A 133 -18.79 -12.34 -19.81
CA LYS A 133 -20.09 -11.74 -20.19
C LYS A 133 -19.97 -10.83 -21.42
N GLU A 134 -18.86 -10.11 -21.56
CA GLU A 134 -18.55 -9.27 -22.72
C GLU A 134 -18.07 -10.08 -23.95
N GLY A 135 -17.86 -11.40 -23.81
CA GLY A 135 -17.33 -12.26 -24.87
C GLY A 135 -15.86 -12.03 -25.21
N LEU A 136 -15.12 -11.36 -24.33
CA LEU A 136 -13.70 -11.03 -24.49
C LEU A 136 -12.78 -12.12 -23.94
N PHE A 137 -13.23 -12.85 -22.91
CA PHE A 137 -12.51 -13.97 -22.32
C PHE A 137 -13.23 -15.28 -22.61
N ARG A 138 -12.48 -16.38 -22.58
CA ARG A 138 -13.00 -17.74 -22.77
C ARG A 138 -13.40 -18.33 -21.41
N GLU A 139 -14.41 -19.20 -21.42
CA GLU A 139 -14.72 -20.13 -20.33
C GLU A 139 -13.57 -21.14 -20.09
#